data_AF-A0A4Q9ENJ1-F1
#
_entry.id   AF-A0A4Q9ENJ1-F1
#
_cell.length_a   1.000
_cell.length_b   1.000
_cell.length_c   1.000
_cell.angle_alpha   90.00
_cell.angle_beta   90.00
_cell.angle_gamma   90.00
#
_symmetry.space_group_name_H-M   'P 1'
#
loop_
_entity.id
_entity.type
_entity.pdbx_description
1 polymer ?
#
loop_
_entity_poly.entity_id
_entity_poly.type
_entity_poly.pdbx_seq_one_letter_code
_entity_poly.pdbx_strand_id
1 'polypeptide(L)'
;MSLYIKADVIINGSLPVDLREHANELVMCSRKELGCLEYNAFVQDSGLLFIEGWTNHEALKTHEKIEHFTRFIHVINKMKTDVKITELEII
;
A
#
# COMPACT_ATOMS: atom_id res chain seq x y z
N MET A 1 -19.28 2.94 -6.40
CA MET A 1 -19.25 2.64 -4.96
C MET A 1 -17.79 2.70 -4.55
N SER A 2 -17.49 3.42 -3.48
CA SER A 2 -16.12 3.53 -2.96
C SER A 2 -15.69 2.19 -2.38
N LEU A 3 -14.38 1.97 -2.39
CA LEU A 3 -13.70 0.76 -1.94
C LEU A 3 -12.66 1.16 -0.90
N TYR A 4 -12.57 0.41 0.19
CA TYR A 4 -11.53 0.61 1.19
C TYR A 4 -10.78 -0.69 1.41
N ILE A 5 -9.45 -0.59 1.47
CA ILE A 5 -8.56 -1.73 1.56
C ILE A 5 -7.61 -1.53 2.72
N LYS A 6 -7.40 -2.61 3.45
CA LYS A 6 -6.31 -2.80 4.37
C LYS A 6 -5.28 -3.73 3.73
N ALA A 7 -4.03 -3.27 3.58
CA ALA A 7 -2.92 -4.09 3.12
C ALA A 7 -1.87 -4.23 4.23
N ASP A 8 -1.73 -5.45 4.77
CA ASP A 8 -0.68 -5.79 5.71
C ASP A 8 0.53 -6.34 4.93
N VAL A 9 1.67 -5.65 5.00
CA VAL A 9 2.97 -6.10 4.46
C VAL A 9 3.80 -6.63 5.62
N ILE A 10 3.92 -7.95 5.69
CA ILE A 10 4.56 -8.69 6.77
C ILE A 10 6.01 -8.97 6.39
N ILE A 11 6.93 -8.58 7.26
CA ILE A 11 8.37 -8.68 7.05
C ILE A 11 8.92 -9.76 7.98
N ASN A 12 9.61 -10.73 7.38
CA ASN A 12 10.33 -11.76 8.13
C ASN A 12 11.67 -11.17 8.62
N GLY A 13 11.63 -10.50 9.79
CA GLY A 13 12.80 -9.89 10.42
C GLY A 13 12.59 -8.40 10.72
N SER A 14 13.68 -7.65 10.90
CA SER A 14 13.61 -6.22 11.18
C SER A 14 13.22 -5.41 9.94
N LEU A 15 12.31 -4.44 10.10
CA LEU A 15 11.96 -3.47 9.06
C LEU A 15 13.20 -2.66 8.62
N PRO A 16 13.65 -2.76 7.35
CA PRO A 16 14.75 -1.96 6.85
C PRO A 16 14.41 -0.48 6.81
N VAL A 17 15.41 0.37 7.06
CA VAL A 17 15.26 1.83 7.02
C VAL A 17 14.78 2.29 5.63
N ASP A 18 15.38 1.76 4.57
CA ASP A 18 15.07 2.11 3.19
C ASP A 18 13.62 1.77 2.80
N LEU A 19 13.00 0.78 3.45
CA LEU A 19 11.60 0.43 3.16
C LEU A 19 10.64 1.53 3.63
N ARG A 20 10.99 2.29 4.68
CA ARG A 20 10.18 3.43 5.14
C ARG A 20 10.19 4.56 4.12
N GLU A 21 11.32 4.78 3.44
CA GLU A 21 11.43 5.80 2.40
C GLU A 21 10.56 5.42 1.19
N HIS A 22 10.62 4.16 0.76
CA HIS A 22 9.75 3.65 -0.32
C HIS A 22 8.26 3.68 0.06
N ALA A 23 7.90 3.37 1.30
CA ALA A 23 6.51 3.48 1.77
C ALA A 23 6.03 4.94 1.81
N ASN A 24 6.88 5.87 2.24
CA ASN A 24 6.57 7.30 2.23
C ASN A 24 6.40 7.84 0.80
N GLU A 25 7.26 7.42 -0.13
CA GLU A 25 7.14 7.74 -1.54
C GLU A 25 5.80 7.24 -2.11
N LEU A 26 5.48 5.96 -1.87
CA LEU A 26 4.21 5.35 -2.24
C LEU A 26 3.03 6.19 -1.72
N VAL A 27 2.99 6.51 -0.42
CA VAL A 27 1.94 7.35 0.16
C VAL A 27 1.81 8.72 -0.52
N MET A 28 2.92 9.44 -0.71
CA MET A 28 2.90 10.78 -1.30
C MET A 28 2.43 10.77 -2.76
N CYS A 29 2.79 9.73 -3.51
CA CYS A 29 2.40 9.58 -4.90
C CYS A 29 0.94 9.10 -5.03
N SER A 30 0.52 8.10 -4.24
CA SER A 30 -0.85 7.57 -4.29
C SER A 30 -1.90 8.63 -4.02
N ARG A 31 -1.66 9.51 -3.04
CA ARG A 31 -2.57 10.61 -2.70
C ARG A 31 -2.80 11.62 -3.84
N LYS A 32 -1.94 11.63 -4.86
CA LYS A 32 -2.07 12.51 -6.03
C LYS A 32 -2.83 11.84 -7.17
N GLU A 33 -3.13 10.55 -7.06
CA GLU A 33 -3.82 9.81 -8.11
C GLU A 33 -5.29 10.20 -8.20
N LEU A 34 -5.79 10.20 -9.44
CA LEU A 34 -7.21 10.39 -9.68
C LEU A 34 -7.99 9.20 -9.10
N GLY A 35 -8.87 9.47 -8.15
CA GLY A 35 -9.71 8.46 -7.51
C GLY A 35 -9.15 7.90 -6.21
N CYS A 36 -7.96 8.33 -5.76
CA CYS A 36 -7.51 8.08 -4.38
C CYS A 36 -8.32 8.98 -3.43
N LEU A 37 -8.96 8.35 -2.43
CA LEU A 37 -9.70 9.01 -1.36
C LEU A 37 -8.85 9.10 -0.09
N GLU A 38 -8.10 8.04 0.19
CA GLU A 38 -7.23 7.92 1.36
C GLU A 38 -6.05 7.02 1.01
N TYR A 39 -4.87 7.34 1.54
CA TYR A 39 -3.72 6.46 1.49
C TYR A 39 -2.80 6.78 2.66
N ASN A 40 -2.71 5.86 3.62
CA ASN A 40 -1.95 6.03 4.86
C ASN A 40 -1.10 4.78 5.11
N ALA A 41 0.13 4.98 5.60
CA ALA A 41 1.02 3.90 6.00
C ALA A 41 1.36 4.01 7.48
N PHE A 42 1.36 2.88 8.18
CA PHE A 42 1.69 2.77 9.59
C PHE A 42 2.74 1.68 9.78
N VAL A 43 3.65 1.90 10.73
CA VAL A 43 4.63 0.89 11.12
C VAL A 43 4.02 0.02 12.22
N GLN A 44 4.20 -1.29 12.09
CA GLN A 44 3.81 -2.29 13.09
C GLN A 44 5.01 -3.18 13.40
N ASP A 45 4.94 -3.94 14.50
CA ASP A 45 6.00 -4.88 14.90
C ASP A 45 6.33 -5.89 13.79
N SER A 46 5.31 -6.31 13.03
CA SER A 46 5.43 -7.28 11.94
C SER A 46 5.74 -6.68 10.57
N GLY A 47 5.82 -5.34 10.43
CA GLY A 47 6.09 -4.70 9.14
C GLY A 47 5.33 -3.39 8.92
N LEU A 48 4.60 -3.29 7.80
CA LEU A 48 3.86 -2.10 7.41
C LEU A 48 2.37 -2.41 7.21
N LEU A 49 1.53 -1.44 7.59
CA LEU A 49 0.09 -1.47 7.36
C LEU A 49 -0.28 -0.29 6.46
N PHE A 50 -0.95 -0.56 5.35
CA PHE A 50 -1.57 0.45 4.51
C PHE A 50 -3.09 0.44 4.69
N ILE A 51 -3.65 1.64 4.81
CA ILE A 51 -5.09 1.90 4.72
C ILE A 51 -5.32 2.74 3.49
N GLU A 52 -6.12 2.21 2.56
CA GLU A 52 -6.37 2.79 1.26
C GLU A 52 -7.86 3.00 1.05
N GLY A 53 -8.22 4.09 0.39
CA GLY A 53 -9.57 4.39 -0.04
C GLY A 53 -9.55 4.78 -1.52
N TRP A 54 -10.45 4.19 -2.30
CA TRP A 54 -10.56 4.39 -3.74
C TRP A 54 -12.00 4.68 -4.13
N THR A 55 -12.21 5.55 -5.12
CA THR A 55 -13.57 5.90 -5.60
C THR A 55 -14.30 4.72 -6.24
N ASN A 56 -13.55 3.75 -6.77
CA ASN A 56 -14.03 2.49 -7.35
C ASN A 56 -12.85 1.53 -7.62
N HIS A 57 -13.15 0.30 -8.06
CA HIS A 57 -12.14 -0.69 -8.43
C HIS A 57 -11.30 -0.32 -9.66
N GLU A 58 -11.77 0.56 -10.55
CA GLU A 58 -10.99 0.99 -11.72
C GLU A 58 -9.83 1.92 -11.32
N ALA A 59 -10.07 2.79 -10.34
CA ALA A 59 -9.02 3.62 -9.74
C ALA A 59 -7.94 2.74 -9.09
N LEU A 60 -8.34 1.73 -8.29
CA LEU A 60 -7.40 0.75 -7.72
C LEU A 60 -6.63 -0.02 -8.80
N LYS A 61 -7.31 -0.53 -9.84
CA LYS A 61 -6.65 -1.25 -10.95
C LYS A 61 -5.66 -0.37 -11.72
N THR A 62 -5.87 0.95 -11.71
CA THR A 62 -4.93 1.91 -12.28
C THR A 62 -3.73 2.07 -11.37
N HIS A 63 -3.97 2.25 -10.06
CA HIS A 63 -2.96 2.31 -9.02
C HIS A 63 -1.97 1.14 -9.09
N GLU A 64 -2.47 -0.08 -9.28
CA GLU A 64 -1.64 -1.30 -9.34
C GLU A 64 -0.66 -1.37 -10.53
N LYS A 65 -0.76 -0.45 -11.50
CA LYS A 65 0.01 -0.48 -12.75
C LYS A 65 1.03 0.65 -12.89
N ILE A 66 0.98 1.66 -12.03
CA ILE A 66 1.85 2.83 -12.14
C ILE A 66 3.21 2.60 -11.49
N GLU A 67 4.14 3.49 -11.80
CA GLU A 67 5.56 3.31 -11.51
C GLU A 67 5.87 3.19 -10.01
N HIS A 68 5.29 4.04 -9.17
CA HIS A 68 5.63 4.06 -7.74
C HIS A 68 5.08 2.82 -7.01
N PHE A 69 3.90 2.31 -7.39
CA PHE A 69 3.37 1.05 -6.89
C PHE A 69 4.24 -0.14 -7.32
N THR A 70 4.52 -0.25 -8.62
CA THR A 70 5.35 -1.35 -9.16
C THR A 70 6.77 -1.35 -8.58
N ARG A 71 7.35 -0.17 -8.34
CA ARG A 71 8.64 -0.02 -7.62
C ARG A 71 8.54 -0.53 -6.19
N PHE A 72 7.51 -0.16 -5.44
CA PHE A 72 7.33 -0.64 -4.07
C PHE A 72 7.17 -2.16 -4.02
N ILE A 73 6.33 -2.73 -4.90
CA ILE A 73 6.15 -4.20 -5.04
C ILE A 73 7.48 -4.90 -5.33
N HIS A 74 8.31 -4.34 -6.21
CA HIS A 74 9.64 -4.90 -6.50
C HIS A 74 10.56 -4.92 -5.28
N VAL A 75 10.55 -3.87 -4.45
CA VAL A 75 11.35 -3.80 -3.22
C VAL A 75 10.90 -4.88 -2.23
N ILE A 76 9.60 -4.99 -1.95
CA ILE A 76 9.10 -5.94 -0.95
C ILE A 76 9.23 -7.41 -1.43
N ASN A 77 9.10 -7.67 -2.74
CA ASN A 77 9.32 -9.00 -3.31
C ASN A 77 10.77 -9.49 -3.12
N LYS A 78 11.77 -8.60 -3.20
CA LYS A 78 13.17 -8.96 -2.92
C LYS A 78 13.39 -9.36 -1.46
N MET A 79 12.54 -8.87 -0.57
CA MET A 79 12.63 -9.11 0.88
C MET A 79 11.86 -10.35 1.34
N LYS A 80 11.19 -11.09 0.43
CA LYS A 80 10.36 -12.26 0.77
C LYS A 80 9.31 -11.93 1.83
N THR A 81 8.62 -10.81 1.65
CA THR A 81 7.49 -10.39 2.50
C THR A 81 6.23 -11.15 2.13
N ASP A 82 5.35 -11.35 3.12
CA ASP A 82 3.97 -11.78 2.88
C ASP A 82 3.06 -10.55 2.80
N VAL A 83 2.12 -10.53 1.86
CA VAL A 83 1.15 -9.44 1.72
C VAL A 83 -0.26 -9.99 1.91
N LYS A 84 -1.00 -9.42 2.86
CA LYS A 84 -2.41 -9.75 3.10
C LYS A 84 -3.28 -8.54 2.78
N ILE A 85 -4.21 -8.73 1.84
CA ILE A 85 -5.19 -7.72 1.45
C ILE A 85 -6.54 -8.06 2.08
N THR A 86 -7.21 -7.07 2.66
CA THR A 86 -8.56 -7.19 3.21
C THR A 86 -9.40 -6.01 2.74
N GLU A 87 -10.51 -6.28 2.06
CA GLU A 87 -11.51 -5.26 1.73
C GLU A 87 -12.32 -4.92 3.00
N LEU A 88 -12.52 -3.63 3.24
CA LEU A 88 -13.20 -3.11 4.42
C LEU A 88 -14.62 -2.69 4.06
N GLU A 89 -15.60 -3.24 4.77
CA GLU A 89 -16.99 -2.78 4.68
C GLU A 89 -17.15 -1.49 5.50
N ILE A 90 -17.52 -0.40 4.84
CA ILE A 90 -17.95 0.82 5.53
C ILE A 90 -19.47 0.74 5.71
N ILE A 91 -19.88 0.54 6.97
CA ILE A 91 -21.27 0.45 7.42
C ILE A 91 -21.84 1.86 7.62
#